data_AF-A0A855XJ93-F1
#
_entry.id   AF-A0A855XJ93-F1
#
_cell.length_a   1.000
_cell.length_b   1.000
_cell.length_c   1.000
_cell.angle_alpha   90.00
_cell.angle_beta   90.00
_cell.angle_gamma   90.00
#
_symmetry.space_group_name_H-M   'P 1'
#
loop_
_entity.id
_entity.type
_entity.pdbx_description
1 polymer ?
#
loop_
_entity_poly.entity_id
_entity_poly.type
_entity_poly.pdbx_seq_one_letter_code
_entity_poly.pdbx_strand_id
1 'polypeptide(L)'
;ASDVMKDAGGGVRVKTGEKPDMAKKAPFDYDVVLRLFTRDNKYFGVVEKDRTDTYARGTEIENPSYANWAKRLEADDNKGNVIVKDFSRDKKKAKVAYEESITSEMPFEDQVADFLSLLEGQDKKQEFATKVKEMTGSKTLSTLTKEQQNKVIKYMNEQKVEILDETPVAA
;
A
#
# COMPACT_ATOMS: atom_id res chain seq x y z
N ALA A 1 -15.66 9.15 -30.48
CA ALA A 1 -16.83 8.42 -29.94
C ALA A 1 -17.58 7.76 -31.09
N SER A 2 -18.23 6.61 -30.87
CA SER A 2 -19.01 5.93 -31.93
C SER A 2 -20.49 5.92 -31.56
N ASP A 3 -21.36 6.33 -32.48
CA ASP A 3 -22.79 6.45 -32.23
C ASP A 3 -23.46 5.07 -32.14
N VAL A 4 -24.34 4.91 -31.15
CA VAL A 4 -25.22 3.73 -31.02
C VAL A 4 -26.57 4.08 -31.63
N MET A 5 -26.86 3.45 -32.76
CA MET A 5 -28.06 3.73 -33.57
C MET A 5 -29.07 2.60 -33.43
N LYS A 6 -30.35 2.93 -33.14
CA LYS A 6 -31.46 1.96 -33.16
C LYS A 6 -32.32 2.20 -34.40
N ASP A 7 -32.76 1.13 -35.04
CA ASP A 7 -33.70 1.21 -36.16
C ASP A 7 -35.11 1.58 -35.66
N ALA A 8 -35.68 2.65 -36.21
CA ALA A 8 -37.04 3.10 -35.91
C ALA A 8 -38.06 2.67 -37.00
N GLY A 9 -37.61 1.92 -38.02
CA GLY A 9 -38.42 1.53 -39.16
C GLY A 9 -38.45 2.58 -40.28
N GLY A 10 -38.84 2.17 -41.48
CA GLY A 10 -38.90 3.06 -42.66
C GLY A 10 -37.54 3.57 -43.16
N GLY A 11 -36.44 2.89 -42.80
CA GLY A 11 -35.08 3.33 -43.14
C GLY A 11 -34.52 4.46 -42.26
N VAL A 12 -35.25 4.84 -41.20
CA VAL A 12 -34.83 5.89 -40.26
C VAL A 12 -34.13 5.26 -39.06
N ARG A 13 -32.88 5.66 -38.83
CA ARG A 13 -32.09 5.26 -37.65
C ARG A 13 -32.00 6.43 -36.68
N VAL A 14 -32.39 6.21 -35.44
CA VAL A 14 -32.34 7.23 -34.39
C VAL A 14 -31.10 6.98 -33.52
N LYS A 15 -30.34 8.06 -33.27
CA LYS A 15 -29.22 8.03 -32.32
C LYS A 15 -29.75 7.80 -30.92
N THR A 16 -29.38 6.68 -30.32
CA THR A 16 -29.86 6.25 -29.00
C THR A 16 -28.82 6.34 -27.90
N GLY A 17 -27.57 6.64 -28.26
CA GLY A 17 -26.47 6.86 -27.33
C GLY A 17 -25.15 7.11 -28.07
N GLU A 18 -24.11 7.41 -27.31
CA GLU A 18 -22.73 7.50 -27.78
C GLU A 18 -21.89 6.51 -26.98
N LYS A 19 -21.08 5.70 -27.66
CA LYS A 19 -20.04 4.93 -26.94
C LYS A 19 -18.99 5.91 -26.42
N PRO A 20 -18.68 5.88 -25.11
CA PRO A 20 -17.60 6.67 -24.55
C PRO A 20 -16.29 6.32 -25.28
N ASP A 21 -15.57 7.35 -25.68
CA ASP A 21 -14.33 7.22 -26.45
C ASP A 21 -13.15 7.07 -25.50
N MET A 22 -12.83 5.83 -25.13
CA MET A 22 -11.62 5.52 -24.39
C MET A 22 -10.52 5.00 -25.31
N ALA A 23 -9.28 5.35 -25.00
CA ALA A 23 -8.11 4.69 -25.59
C ALA A 23 -8.23 3.17 -25.39
N LYS A 24 -8.02 2.38 -26.47
CA LYS A 24 -8.15 0.90 -26.50
C LYS A 24 -7.33 0.13 -25.45
N LYS A 25 -6.50 0.81 -24.65
CA LYS A 25 -5.63 0.25 -23.60
C LYS A 25 -5.61 1.13 -22.33
N ALA A 26 -6.63 1.94 -22.10
CA ALA A 26 -6.70 2.69 -20.86
C ALA A 26 -6.68 1.69 -19.67
N PRO A 27 -5.80 1.89 -18.68
CA PRO A 27 -5.65 0.96 -17.56
C PRO A 27 -6.88 0.88 -16.66
N PHE A 28 -7.79 1.85 -16.78
CA PHE A 28 -9.01 1.96 -16.00
C PHE A 28 -10.20 2.10 -16.93
N ASP A 29 -11.31 1.43 -16.60
CA ASP A 29 -12.59 1.45 -17.32
C ASP A 29 -13.65 2.08 -16.41
N TYR A 30 -14.70 2.67 -16.98
CA TYR A 30 -15.73 3.35 -16.18
C TYR A 30 -16.53 2.34 -15.35
N ASP A 31 -16.63 2.56 -14.04
CA ASP A 31 -17.42 1.69 -13.17
C ASP A 31 -18.93 1.96 -13.28
N VAL A 32 -19.31 3.21 -13.55
CA VAL A 32 -20.71 3.63 -13.75
C VAL A 32 -20.85 4.36 -15.09
N VAL A 33 -21.85 3.97 -15.88
CA VAL A 33 -22.23 4.66 -17.13
C VAL A 33 -23.73 4.91 -17.10
N LEU A 34 -24.12 6.16 -17.29
CA LEU A 34 -25.51 6.61 -17.32
C LEU A 34 -25.82 7.23 -18.69
N ARG A 35 -27.00 6.91 -19.21
CA ARG A 35 -27.58 7.64 -20.34
C ARG A 35 -28.58 8.65 -19.82
N LEU A 36 -28.22 9.93 -19.92
CA LEU A 36 -29.03 11.04 -19.44
C LEU A 36 -30.09 11.44 -20.47
N PHE A 37 -31.29 11.79 -19.99
CA PHE A 37 -32.38 12.31 -20.81
C PHE A 37 -33.34 13.15 -19.98
N THR A 38 -34.21 13.90 -20.66
CA THR A 38 -35.22 14.75 -20.02
C THR A 38 -36.60 14.22 -20.36
N ARG A 39 -37.50 14.19 -19.37
CA ARG A 39 -38.93 13.86 -19.55
C ARG A 39 -39.73 14.81 -18.66
N ASP A 40 -40.75 15.46 -19.20
CA ASP A 40 -41.64 16.35 -18.43
C ASP A 40 -40.90 17.42 -17.58
N ASN A 41 -39.91 18.10 -18.18
CA ASN A 41 -39.04 19.09 -17.51
C ASN A 41 -38.22 18.56 -16.32
N LYS A 42 -38.10 17.24 -16.16
CA LYS A 42 -37.26 16.59 -15.16
C LYS A 42 -36.07 15.88 -15.81
N TYR A 43 -34.96 15.83 -15.10
CA TYR A 43 -33.73 15.17 -15.56
C TYR A 43 -33.68 13.73 -15.04
N PHE A 44 -33.35 12.80 -15.93
CA PHE A 44 -33.25 11.39 -15.62
C PHE A 44 -31.96 10.79 -16.17
N GLY A 45 -31.52 9.69 -15.59
CA GLY A 45 -30.47 8.84 -16.12
C GLY A 45 -30.90 7.37 -16.12
N VAL A 46 -30.70 6.67 -17.23
CA VAL A 46 -30.79 5.19 -17.27
C VAL A 46 -29.41 4.60 -17.04
N VAL A 47 -29.30 3.66 -16.10
CA VAL A 47 -28.07 2.92 -15.83
C VAL A 47 -27.73 2.00 -17.01
N GLU A 48 -26.64 2.27 -17.72
CA GLU A 48 -26.14 1.40 -18.79
C GLU A 48 -25.08 0.42 -18.28
N LYS A 49 -24.34 0.81 -17.24
CA LYS A 49 -23.33 0.02 -16.54
C LYS A 49 -23.23 0.49 -15.10
N ASP A 50 -23.15 -0.45 -14.15
CA ASP A 50 -22.80 -0.19 -12.76
C ASP A 50 -22.05 -1.40 -12.21
N ARG A 51 -20.74 -1.25 -11.95
CA ARG A 51 -19.87 -2.28 -11.34
C ARG A 51 -19.86 -2.22 -9.82
N THR A 52 -20.49 -1.21 -9.24
CA THR A 52 -20.59 -1.05 -7.80
C THR A 52 -21.73 -1.91 -7.23
N ASP A 53 -22.53 -2.53 -8.11
CA ASP A 53 -23.76 -3.27 -7.82
C ASP A 53 -24.81 -2.45 -7.05
N THR A 54 -24.74 -1.11 -7.13
CA THR A 54 -25.69 -0.21 -6.46
C THR A 54 -27.04 -0.20 -7.18
N TYR A 55 -27.04 -0.16 -8.51
CA TYR A 55 -28.24 -0.21 -9.34
C TYR A 55 -28.13 -1.24 -10.46
N ALA A 56 -29.26 -1.87 -10.78
CA ALA A 56 -29.33 -2.78 -11.92
C ALA A 56 -29.25 -2.01 -13.25
N ARG A 57 -28.73 -2.67 -14.29
CA ARG A 57 -28.76 -2.12 -15.65
C ARG A 57 -30.21 -1.88 -16.09
N GLY A 58 -30.48 -0.71 -16.64
CA GLY A 58 -31.80 -0.27 -17.07
C GLY A 58 -32.59 0.49 -16.01
N THR A 59 -32.10 0.58 -14.76
CA THR A 59 -32.75 1.40 -13.73
C THR A 59 -32.76 2.87 -14.15
N GLU A 60 -33.94 3.50 -14.05
CA GLU A 60 -34.14 4.92 -14.28
C GLU A 60 -34.03 5.67 -12.94
N ILE A 61 -33.15 6.66 -12.87
CA ILE A 61 -32.89 7.48 -11.68
C ILE A 61 -33.27 8.93 -12.03
N GLU A 62 -34.16 9.54 -11.24
CA GLU A 62 -34.45 10.97 -11.33
C GLU A 62 -33.33 11.77 -10.66
N ASN A 63 -32.83 12.81 -11.34
CA ASN A 63 -31.74 13.68 -10.89
C ASN A 63 -30.52 12.89 -10.34
N PRO A 64 -29.89 12.02 -11.15
CA PRO A 64 -28.77 11.20 -10.72
C PRO A 64 -27.60 12.09 -10.22
N SER A 65 -27.06 11.73 -9.06
CA SER A 65 -26.01 12.49 -8.35
C SER A 65 -25.08 11.55 -7.58
N TYR A 66 -23.99 12.11 -7.01
CA TYR A 66 -23.09 11.35 -6.14
C TYR A 66 -23.82 10.63 -4.99
N ALA A 67 -24.87 11.22 -4.44
CA ALA A 67 -25.63 10.66 -3.32
C ALA A 67 -26.21 9.26 -3.64
N ASN A 68 -26.48 8.97 -4.91
CA ASN A 68 -26.97 7.67 -5.35
C ASN A 68 -25.95 6.54 -5.12
N TRP A 69 -24.64 6.83 -5.15
CA TRP A 69 -23.55 5.85 -4.97
C TRP A 69 -22.70 6.05 -3.71
N ALA A 70 -22.92 7.14 -2.96
CA ALA A 70 -22.11 7.53 -1.80
C ALA A 70 -21.87 6.38 -0.82
N LYS A 71 -22.94 5.63 -0.46
CA LYS A 71 -22.85 4.50 0.46
C LYS A 71 -21.84 3.44 0.02
N ARG A 72 -21.77 3.14 -1.27
CA ARG A 72 -20.88 2.10 -1.81
C ARG A 72 -19.47 2.64 -2.03
N LEU A 73 -19.35 3.90 -2.45
CA LEU A 73 -18.07 4.57 -2.67
C LEU A 73 -17.30 4.82 -1.37
N GLU A 74 -18.01 5.14 -0.29
CA GLU A 74 -17.43 5.45 1.02
C GLU A 74 -17.30 4.23 1.95
N ALA A 75 -17.71 3.05 1.49
CA ALA A 75 -17.57 1.81 2.24
C ALA A 75 -16.10 1.49 2.53
N ASP A 76 -15.81 0.97 3.72
CA ASP A 76 -14.44 0.70 4.15
C ASP A 76 -13.72 -0.34 3.28
N ASP A 77 -14.47 -1.24 2.65
CA ASP A 77 -13.94 -2.23 1.69
C ASP A 77 -13.57 -1.62 0.32
N ASN A 78 -14.01 -0.38 0.05
CA ASN A 78 -13.71 0.37 -1.17
C ASN A 78 -12.61 1.44 -0.96
N LYS A 79 -12.21 1.67 0.29
CA LYS A 79 -11.05 2.49 0.63
C LYS A 79 -9.81 1.62 0.42
N GLY A 80 -9.20 1.70 -0.76
CA GLY A 80 -7.98 0.94 -1.08
C GLY A 80 -6.91 1.04 0.02
N ASN A 81 -5.96 0.09 0.04
CA ASN A 81 -4.98 -0.05 1.13
C ASN A 81 -4.39 1.29 1.58
N VAL A 82 -4.60 1.64 2.85
CA VAL A 82 -3.97 2.80 3.47
C VAL A 82 -2.48 2.54 3.55
N ILE A 83 -1.70 3.17 2.66
CA ILE A 83 -0.23 3.14 2.76
C ILE A 83 0.17 4.10 3.87
N VAL A 84 0.30 3.58 5.09
CA VAL A 84 0.89 4.33 6.21
C VAL A 84 2.37 4.52 5.92
N LYS A 85 2.75 5.71 5.42
CA LYS A 85 4.15 6.10 5.23
C LYS A 85 4.69 6.65 6.55
N ASP A 86 5.41 5.82 7.30
CA ASP A 86 6.13 6.25 8.49
C ASP A 86 7.54 6.76 8.09
N PHE A 87 7.61 8.05 7.77
CA PHE A 87 8.86 8.71 7.37
C PHE A 87 9.92 8.71 8.48
N SER A 88 9.52 8.63 9.75
CA SER A 88 10.45 8.57 10.89
C SER A 88 11.20 7.24 10.89
N ARG A 89 10.48 6.14 10.66
CA ARG A 89 11.08 4.81 10.56
C ARG A 89 12.01 4.69 9.35
N ASP A 90 11.62 5.28 8.21
CA ASP A 90 12.45 5.27 7.00
C ASP A 90 13.77 6.04 7.18
N LYS A 91 13.75 7.18 7.88
CA LYS A 91 14.96 7.93 8.21
C LYS A 91 15.91 7.13 9.12
N LYS A 92 15.36 6.39 10.10
CA LYS A 92 16.15 5.53 11.01
C LYS A 92 16.78 4.36 10.27
N LYS A 93 16.03 3.69 9.39
CA LYS A 93 16.56 2.65 8.51
C LYS A 93 17.69 3.17 7.62
N ALA A 94 17.52 4.36 7.03
CA ALA A 94 18.56 4.98 6.22
C ALA A 94 19.83 5.27 7.02
N LYS A 95 19.70 5.73 8.27
CA LYS A 95 20.83 5.95 9.18
C LYS A 95 21.57 4.64 9.49
N VAL A 96 20.85 3.58 9.86
CA VAL A 96 21.44 2.28 10.15
C VAL A 96 22.11 1.67 8.91
N ALA A 97 21.50 1.77 7.73
CA ALA A 97 22.10 1.28 6.49
C ALA A 97 23.39 2.04 6.11
N TYR A 98 23.44 3.35 6.40
CA TYR A 98 24.66 4.13 6.22
C TYR A 98 25.76 3.70 7.20
N GLU A 99 25.42 3.54 8.49
CA GLU A 99 26.35 3.02 9.49
C GLU A 99 26.86 1.62 9.12
N GLU A 100 25.98 0.73 8.66
CA GLU A 100 26.35 -0.60 8.16
C GLU A 100 27.37 -0.51 7.02
N SER A 101 27.17 0.40 6.07
CA SER A 101 28.11 0.57 4.95
C SER A 101 29.52 0.96 5.44
N ILE A 102 29.62 1.72 6.52
CA ILE A 102 30.89 2.13 7.13
C ILE A 102 31.47 0.98 7.98
N THR A 103 30.64 0.32 8.79
CA THR A 103 31.11 -0.71 9.73
C THR A 103 31.33 -2.08 9.09
N SER A 104 30.86 -2.28 7.85
CA SER A 104 31.00 -3.56 7.13
C SER A 104 32.45 -3.97 6.86
N GLU A 105 33.38 -3.01 6.87
CA GLU A 105 34.82 -3.24 6.72
C GLU A 105 35.50 -3.66 8.03
N MET A 106 34.83 -3.51 9.18
CA MET A 106 35.37 -3.88 10.49
C MET A 106 35.22 -5.39 10.76
N PRO A 107 36.14 -6.01 11.53
CA PRO A 107 35.99 -7.37 12.03
C PRO A 107 34.65 -7.57 12.76
N PHE A 108 34.05 -8.76 12.62
CA PHE A 108 32.77 -9.12 13.25
C PHE A 108 32.77 -8.87 14.77
N GLU A 109 33.90 -9.13 15.43
CA GLU A 109 34.06 -8.96 16.88
C GLU A 109 33.93 -7.49 17.29
N ASP A 110 34.51 -6.58 16.51
CA ASP A 110 34.42 -5.14 16.73
C ASP A 110 33.00 -4.62 16.50
N GLN A 111 32.31 -5.12 15.45
CA GLN A 111 30.91 -4.79 15.20
C GLN A 111 29.99 -5.20 16.36
N VAL A 112 30.25 -6.37 16.96
CA VAL A 112 29.50 -6.85 18.14
C VAL A 112 29.83 -6.00 19.37
N ALA A 113 31.11 -5.65 19.57
CA ALA A 113 31.52 -4.78 20.68
C ALA A 113 30.86 -3.41 20.62
N ASP A 114 30.84 -2.79 19.43
CA ASP A 114 30.17 -1.52 19.18
C ASP A 114 28.67 -1.62 19.46
N PHE A 115 28.01 -2.69 19.00
CA PHE A 115 26.60 -2.89 19.29
C PHE A 115 26.32 -3.07 20.80
N LEU A 116 27.15 -3.85 21.50
CA LEU A 116 27.02 -4.01 22.96
C LEU A 116 27.27 -2.71 23.73
N SER A 117 28.00 -1.75 23.16
CA SER A 117 28.19 -0.42 23.75
C SER A 117 26.91 0.44 23.70
N LEU A 118 26.06 0.21 22.69
CA LEU A 118 24.77 0.89 22.51
C LEU A 118 23.66 0.33 23.40
N LEU A 119 23.82 -0.91 23.90
CA LEU A 119 22.86 -1.53 24.80
C LEU A 119 23.03 -1.00 26.22
N GLU A 120 22.03 -0.27 26.70
CA GLU A 120 21.95 0.20 28.08
C GLU A 120 21.50 -0.93 29.02
N GLY A 121 22.32 -1.20 30.04
CA GLY A 121 22.03 -2.20 31.07
C GLY A 121 22.60 -3.59 30.78
N GLN A 122 22.87 -4.33 31.85
CA GLN A 122 23.40 -5.70 31.76
C GLN A 122 22.35 -6.69 31.25
N ASP A 123 21.07 -6.42 31.51
CA ASP A 123 19.95 -7.28 31.12
C ASP A 123 19.80 -7.36 29.59
N LYS A 124 19.81 -6.21 28.89
CA LYS A 124 19.75 -6.17 27.40
C LYS A 124 20.94 -6.90 26.76
N LYS A 125 22.12 -6.85 27.39
CA LYS A 125 23.32 -7.58 26.91
C LYS A 125 23.17 -9.09 27.11
N GLN A 126 22.54 -9.54 28.20
CA GLN A 126 22.22 -10.94 28.43
C GLN A 126 21.14 -11.47 27.47
N GLU A 127 20.13 -10.66 27.19
CA GLU A 127 19.10 -10.96 26.18
C GLU A 127 19.72 -11.15 24.80
N PHE A 128 20.60 -10.22 24.38
CA PHE A 128 21.36 -10.34 23.15
C PHE A 128 22.17 -11.65 23.10
N ALA A 129 22.93 -11.96 24.16
CA ALA A 129 23.72 -13.19 24.23
C ALA A 129 22.85 -14.46 24.13
N THR A 130 21.67 -14.44 24.77
CA THR A 130 20.68 -15.52 24.70
C THR A 130 20.16 -15.67 23.27
N LYS A 131 19.82 -14.57 22.60
CA LYS A 131 19.33 -14.58 21.22
C LYS A 131 20.38 -15.06 20.23
N VAL A 132 21.62 -14.62 20.37
CA VAL A 132 22.74 -15.09 19.54
C VAL A 132 22.92 -16.60 19.68
N LYS A 133 22.86 -17.12 20.91
CA LYS A 133 22.95 -18.56 21.16
C LYS A 133 21.79 -19.33 20.53
N GLU A 134 20.56 -18.81 20.60
CA GLU A 134 19.40 -19.42 19.93
C GLU A 134 19.56 -19.44 18.40
N MET A 135 20.02 -18.34 17.80
CA MET A 135 20.13 -18.21 16.34
C MET A 135 21.29 -19.01 15.74
N THR A 136 22.38 -19.16 16.50
CA THR A 136 23.61 -19.78 16.00
C THR A 136 23.84 -21.19 16.53
N GLY A 137 23.21 -21.58 17.63
CA GLY A 137 23.46 -22.83 18.32
C GLY A 137 24.82 -22.89 19.04
N SER A 138 25.64 -21.83 18.96
CA SER A 138 26.95 -21.76 19.62
C SER A 138 26.93 -20.77 20.79
N LYS A 139 27.72 -21.08 21.82
CA LYS A 139 27.96 -20.16 22.95
C LYS A 139 29.12 -19.20 22.69
N THR A 140 29.89 -19.41 21.63
CA THR A 140 31.17 -18.74 21.40
C THR A 140 31.18 -18.01 20.06
N LEU A 141 31.28 -16.68 20.11
CA LEU A 141 31.24 -15.80 18.94
C LEU A 141 32.39 -16.05 17.94
N SER A 142 33.58 -16.37 18.44
CA SER A 142 34.78 -16.60 17.61
C SER A 142 34.73 -17.90 16.79
N THR A 143 33.78 -18.79 17.09
CA THR A 143 33.63 -20.08 16.39
C THR A 143 32.52 -20.07 15.33
N LEU A 144 31.85 -18.93 15.15
CA LEU A 144 30.72 -18.80 14.24
C LEU A 144 31.18 -18.86 12.78
N THR A 145 30.42 -19.57 11.96
CA THR A 145 30.59 -19.54 10.50
C THR A 145 30.18 -18.17 9.96
N LYS A 146 30.64 -17.82 8.75
CA LYS A 146 30.25 -16.56 8.09
C LYS A 146 28.73 -16.41 7.95
N GLU A 147 28.01 -17.50 7.70
CA GLU A 147 26.55 -17.49 7.63
C GLU A 147 25.90 -17.16 8.98
N GLN A 148 26.45 -17.71 10.07
CA GLN A 148 25.98 -17.41 11.42
C GLN A 148 26.31 -15.97 11.82
N GLN A 149 27.50 -15.48 11.47
CA GLN A 149 27.90 -14.08 11.67
C GLN A 149 26.94 -13.12 10.95
N ASN A 150 26.60 -13.40 9.67
CA ASN A 150 25.66 -12.58 8.91
C ASN A 150 24.25 -12.55 9.53
N LYS A 151 23.78 -13.67 10.10
CA LYS A 151 22.51 -13.70 10.84
C LYS A 151 22.54 -12.79 12.07
N VAL A 152 23.65 -12.81 12.81
CA VAL A 152 23.84 -11.95 13.98
C VAL A 152 23.93 -10.48 13.57
N ILE A 153 24.68 -10.14 12.52
CA ILE A 153 24.77 -8.77 11.98
C ILE A 153 23.39 -8.25 11.58
N LYS A 154 22.62 -9.06 10.85
CA LYS A 154 21.26 -8.70 10.46
C LYS A 154 20.39 -8.39 11.68
N TYR A 155 20.43 -9.26 12.69
CA TYR A 155 19.69 -9.04 13.93
C TYR A 155 20.15 -7.76 14.66
N MET A 156 21.47 -7.50 14.75
CA MET A 156 21.99 -6.26 15.35
C MET A 156 21.46 -5.02 14.63
N ASN A 157 21.44 -5.02 13.30
CA ASN A 157 20.93 -3.89 12.52
C ASN A 157 19.43 -3.68 12.71
N GLU A 158 18.64 -4.75 12.81
CA GLU A 158 17.21 -4.67 13.14
C GLU A 158 17.00 -4.06 14.53
N GLN A 159 17.76 -4.51 15.53
CA GLN A 159 17.68 -3.96 16.89
C GLN A 159 18.15 -2.50 16.98
N LYS A 160 19.16 -2.09 16.21
CA LYS A 160 19.58 -0.68 16.13
C LYS A 160 18.44 0.22 15.66
N VAL A 161 17.62 -0.24 14.70
CA VAL A 161 16.45 0.52 14.23
C VAL A 161 15.42 0.71 15.36
N GLU A 162 15.21 -0.32 16.19
CA GLU A 162 14.29 -0.28 17.33
C GLU A 162 14.79 0.60 18.48
N ILE A 163 16.09 0.55 18.80
CA ILE A 163 16.71 1.41 19.83
C ILE A 163 16.62 2.91 19.44
N LEU A 164 16.78 3.21 18.14
CA LEU A 164 16.56 4.55 17.60
C LEU A 164 15.07 4.95 17.58
N ASP A 165 14.16 4.00 17.79
CA ASP A 165 12.72 4.24 17.93
C ASP A 165 12.29 4.64 19.34
N GLU A 166 12.93 4.05 20.35
CA GLU A 166 12.67 4.33 21.77
C GLU A 166 13.33 5.62 22.28
N THR A 167 14.30 6.18 21.54
CA THR A 167 14.95 7.45 21.90
C THR A 167 14.07 8.63 21.48
N PRO A 168 13.56 9.46 22.42
CA PRO A 168 12.78 10.63 22.05
C PRO A 168 13.64 11.58 21.22
N VAL A 169 13.14 11.96 20.05
CA VAL A 169 13.72 13.04 19.25
C VAL A 169 13.57 14.30 20.08
N ALA A 170 14.66 14.80 20.67
CA ALA A 170 14.67 16.12 21.27
C ALA A 170 14.22 17.13 20.20
N ALA A 171 13.07 17.75 20.44
CA ALA A 171 12.44 18.74 19.58
C ALA A 171 13.21 20.06 19.59
#